data_AF-A0A6J2BFJ5-F1
#
_entry.id   AF-A0A6J2BFJ5-F1
#
_cell.length_a   1.000
_cell.length_b   1.000
_cell.length_c   1.000
_cell.angle_alpha   90.00
_cell.angle_beta   90.00
_cell.angle_gamma   90.00
#
_symmetry.space_group_name_H-M   'P 1'
#
loop_
_entity.id
_entity.type
_entity.pdbx_description
1 polymer ?
#
loop_
_entity_poly.entity_id
_entity_poly.type
_entity_poly.pdbx_seq_one_letter_code
_entity_poly.pdbx_strand_id
1 'polypeptide(L)'
;MPGAPGGGVGPGPSPVDRWMLLVFSFILAAALGQMNFTGDQVLRVLAKNEKQLSVLRDLEGLKPQKVDFWRNPARPSLPVDMRVPFSELKDIKAYLESHGLAYSIMIKDIQVLLDEEREAMAKSRRLERSTSSFSYSSYHTLEEIYSWIDNFVTEYSDIVSKIRIGHSFENRSILVLKFSTGGSQRRAIWIDTGIHSREWITHATGIWTAKKIVSEYGKDSTLTNILNAMDIFMEIVTNPDGFAFTHSMNRLWRKNKSTRPGVFCIGVDLNRNWKSGFGGNGSNDNPCSETYRGPSPQSEPEVAAIVDFITAHGNIKALISIHSYSQMIMYPYGHSLEPVPNQKELYNLAKDAVQALYEVHGIEYIYGSISTTL
;
A
#
# COMPACT_ATOMS: atom_id res chain seq x y z
N MET A 1 14.96 62.07 -42.33
CA MET A 1 15.10 60.68 -41.84
C MET A 1 15.49 60.73 -40.37
N PRO A 2 14.52 60.61 -39.44
CA PRO A 2 14.80 60.61 -38.00
C PRO A 2 15.21 59.20 -37.54
N GLY A 3 16.26 59.12 -36.71
CA GLY A 3 16.89 57.89 -36.25
C GLY A 3 16.09 57.08 -35.24
N ALA A 4 16.41 55.78 -35.18
CA ALA A 4 15.82 54.81 -34.27
C ALA A 4 16.20 55.06 -32.79
N PRO A 5 15.30 54.79 -31.83
CA PRO A 5 15.63 54.83 -30.42
C PRO A 5 16.33 53.53 -29.98
N GLY A 6 17.39 53.68 -29.20
CA GLY A 6 18.19 52.60 -28.64
C GLY A 6 17.42 51.74 -27.62
N GLY A 7 17.70 50.44 -27.63
CA GLY A 7 17.19 49.49 -26.65
C GLY A 7 17.80 49.73 -25.28
N GLY A 8 16.97 50.22 -24.34
CA GLY A 8 17.31 50.26 -22.93
C GLY A 8 17.25 48.86 -22.33
N VAL A 9 18.37 48.39 -21.78
CA VAL A 9 18.40 47.23 -20.89
C VAL A 9 17.71 47.67 -19.59
N GLY A 10 16.52 47.14 -19.32
CA GLY A 10 15.81 47.40 -18.08
C GLY A 10 16.65 46.99 -16.86
N PRO A 11 16.48 47.67 -15.71
CA PRO A 11 17.26 47.36 -14.52
C PRO A 11 17.01 45.91 -14.09
N GLY A 12 18.09 45.15 -13.89
CA GLY A 12 18.00 43.81 -13.32
C GLY A 12 17.34 43.84 -11.93
N PRO A 13 16.74 42.72 -11.49
CA PRO A 13 16.04 42.64 -10.21
C PRO A 13 16.94 43.11 -9.07
N SER A 14 16.38 43.88 -8.14
CA SER A 14 17.11 44.45 -7.02
C SER A 14 17.70 43.34 -6.12
N PRO A 15 18.69 43.64 -5.26
CA PRO A 15 19.26 42.64 -4.34
C PRO A 15 18.20 41.99 -3.43
N VAL A 16 17.13 42.71 -3.11
CA VAL A 16 15.99 42.23 -2.31
C VAL A 16 15.14 41.24 -3.13
N ASP A 17 14.92 41.52 -4.42
CA ASP A 17 14.22 40.62 -5.33
C ASP A 17 14.99 39.31 -5.57
N ARG A 18 16.33 39.37 -5.63
CA ARG A 18 17.17 38.16 -5.72
C ARG A 18 17.10 37.31 -4.45
N TRP A 19 17.07 37.93 -3.28
CA TRP A 19 16.96 37.22 -2.01
C TRP A 19 15.56 36.59 -1.85
N MET A 20 14.51 37.32 -2.22
CA MET A 20 13.15 36.76 -2.27
C MET A 20 13.03 35.63 -3.29
N LEU A 21 13.58 35.77 -4.50
CA LEU A 21 13.59 34.70 -5.51
C LEU A 21 14.37 33.46 -5.05
N LEU A 22 15.47 33.63 -4.32
CA LEU A 22 16.24 32.52 -3.74
C LEU A 22 15.48 31.85 -2.60
N VAL A 23 14.82 32.61 -1.71
CA VAL A 23 13.99 32.08 -0.63
C VAL A 23 12.75 31.37 -1.20
N PHE A 24 12.08 31.94 -2.19
CA PHE A 24 10.97 31.30 -2.89
C PHE A 24 11.43 30.04 -3.64
N SER A 25 12.59 30.06 -4.30
CA SER A 25 13.15 28.88 -4.98
C SER A 25 13.57 27.78 -3.99
N PHE A 26 14.10 28.14 -2.81
CA PHE A 26 14.40 27.19 -1.73
C PHE A 26 13.14 26.62 -1.10
N ILE A 27 12.10 27.43 -0.89
CA ILE A 27 10.79 26.98 -0.39
C ILE A 27 10.12 26.08 -1.44
N LEU A 28 10.21 26.41 -2.73
CA LEU A 28 9.69 25.57 -3.81
C LEU A 28 10.47 24.24 -3.91
N ALA A 29 11.81 24.27 -3.82
CA ALA A 29 12.64 23.06 -3.85
C ALA A 29 12.43 22.18 -2.62
N ALA A 30 12.22 22.76 -1.43
CA ALA A 30 11.87 22.02 -0.22
C ALA A 30 10.43 21.48 -0.26
N ALA A 31 9.50 22.17 -0.94
CA ALA A 31 8.13 21.70 -1.14
C ALA A 31 7.98 20.67 -2.28
N LEU A 32 8.98 20.56 -3.18
CA LEU A 32 8.99 19.65 -4.33
C LEU A 32 9.96 18.46 -4.18
N GLY A 33 10.77 18.41 -3.12
CA GLY A 33 11.71 17.33 -2.87
C GLY A 33 11.02 16.08 -2.32
N GLN A 34 11.08 14.97 -3.05
CA GLN A 34 10.77 13.66 -2.48
C GLN A 34 11.65 13.39 -1.26
N MET A 35 11.10 12.72 -0.24
CA MET A 35 11.85 12.28 0.93
C MET A 35 13.07 11.46 0.50
N ASN A 36 14.23 11.82 1.06
CA ASN A 36 15.49 11.13 0.81
C ASN A 36 15.72 10.08 1.89
N PHE A 37 16.14 8.88 1.46
CA PHE A 37 16.47 7.75 2.30
C PHE A 37 17.95 7.35 2.17
N THR A 38 18.83 8.25 1.68
CA THR A 38 20.27 7.97 1.52
C THR A 38 20.86 7.47 2.83
N GLY A 39 21.42 6.27 2.79
CA GLY A 39 22.07 5.64 3.93
C GLY A 39 21.13 5.01 4.94
N ASP A 40 19.81 5.11 4.79
CA ASP A 40 18.85 4.37 5.61
C ASP A 40 19.05 2.87 5.42
N GLN A 41 19.01 2.11 6.51
CA GLN A 41 19.15 0.65 6.48
C GLN A 41 17.88 -0.03 6.91
N VAL A 42 17.62 -1.23 6.36
CA VAL A 42 16.66 -2.16 6.93
C VAL A 42 17.42 -3.20 7.75
N LEU A 43 17.16 -3.22 9.05
CA LEU A 43 17.70 -4.20 9.98
C LEU A 43 16.67 -5.30 10.22
N ARG A 44 17.12 -6.55 10.22
CA ARG A 44 16.36 -7.70 10.70
C ARG A 44 16.87 -8.13 12.06
N VAL A 45 15.94 -8.24 13.01
CA VAL A 45 16.21 -8.64 14.40
C VAL A 45 15.39 -9.87 14.73
N LEU A 46 15.99 -10.81 15.46
CA LEU A 46 15.31 -12.00 15.98
C LEU A 46 15.29 -11.94 17.51
N ALA A 47 14.15 -11.55 18.08
CA ALA A 47 13.94 -11.59 19.51
C ALA A 47 13.75 -13.04 19.98
N LYS A 48 14.55 -13.50 20.95
CA LYS A 48 14.52 -14.90 21.42
C LYS A 48 13.41 -15.17 22.44
N ASN A 49 12.90 -14.13 23.09
CA ASN A 49 11.90 -14.22 24.15
C ASN A 49 11.10 -12.91 24.25
N GLU A 50 10.04 -12.93 25.05
CA GLU A 50 9.15 -11.76 25.27
C GLU A 50 9.88 -10.54 25.84
N LYS A 51 10.91 -10.73 26.67
CA LYS A 51 11.70 -9.61 27.21
C LYS A 51 12.42 -8.85 26.10
N GLN A 52 13.07 -9.58 25.19
CA GLN A 52 13.71 -9.00 24.00
C GLN A 52 12.69 -8.39 23.03
N LEU A 53 11.52 -8.99 22.91
CA LEU A 53 10.45 -8.47 22.05
C LEU A 53 9.88 -7.15 22.60
N SER A 54 9.75 -7.02 23.92
CA SER A 54 9.34 -5.78 24.59
C SER A 54 10.31 -4.63 24.29
N VAL A 55 11.62 -4.89 24.31
CA VAL A 55 12.65 -3.89 23.95
C VAL A 55 12.43 -3.34 22.53
N LEU A 56 12.04 -4.20 21.58
CA LEU A 56 11.72 -3.75 20.22
C LEU A 56 10.40 -2.96 20.16
N ARG A 57 9.38 -3.34 20.95
CA ARG A 57 8.12 -2.60 21.05
C ARG A 57 8.34 -1.19 21.63
N ASP A 58 9.25 -1.05 22.58
CA ASP A 58 9.58 0.24 23.19
C ASP A 58 10.16 1.24 22.17
N LEU A 59 10.87 0.77 21.13
CA LEU A 59 11.36 1.61 20.04
C LEU A 59 10.24 2.28 19.25
N GLU A 60 9.07 1.65 19.13
CA GLU A 60 7.90 2.24 18.46
C GLU A 60 7.37 3.46 19.24
N GLY A 61 7.50 3.42 20.58
CA GLY A 61 7.00 4.46 21.50
C GLY A 61 7.90 5.68 21.62
N LEU A 62 9.14 5.63 21.13
CA LEU A 62 10.08 6.76 21.19
C LEU A 62 9.60 7.90 20.29
N LYS A 63 9.65 9.15 20.80
CA LYS A 63 9.32 10.36 20.03
C LYS A 63 10.55 11.29 19.90
N PRO A 64 10.87 11.80 18.69
CA PRO A 64 10.28 11.43 17.39
C PRO A 64 10.54 9.95 17.07
N GLN A 65 9.68 9.36 16.23
CA GLN A 65 9.76 7.94 15.92
C GLN A 65 11.09 7.64 15.21
N LYS A 66 11.93 6.83 15.86
CA LYS A 66 13.31 6.54 15.42
C LYS A 66 13.39 5.40 14.40
N VAL A 67 12.33 4.61 14.26
CA VAL A 67 12.29 3.41 13.42
C VAL A 67 10.94 3.28 12.71
N ASP A 68 10.94 2.74 11.50
CA ASP A 68 9.73 2.38 10.77
C ASP A 68 9.68 0.86 10.63
N PHE A 69 8.75 0.22 11.34
CA PHE A 69 8.59 -1.23 11.32
C PHE A 69 7.94 -1.67 10.02
N TRP A 70 8.69 -2.44 9.24
CA TRP A 70 8.21 -3.12 8.03
C TRP A 70 7.56 -4.45 8.39
N ARG A 71 8.12 -5.14 9.39
CA ARG A 71 7.51 -6.29 10.06
C ARG A 71 7.57 -6.08 11.57
N ASN A 72 6.38 -5.96 12.19
CA ASN A 72 6.24 -5.60 13.60
C ASN A 72 6.74 -6.70 14.56
N PRO A 73 7.13 -6.33 15.79
CA PRO A 73 7.46 -7.27 16.87
C PRO A 73 6.21 -8.02 17.38
N ALA A 74 5.84 -9.08 16.67
CA ALA A 74 4.66 -9.90 16.96
C ALA A 74 4.90 -10.93 18.08
N ARG A 75 5.84 -11.85 17.89
CA ARG A 75 6.19 -12.92 18.86
C ARG A 75 7.66 -13.36 18.75
N PRO A 76 8.21 -14.05 19.76
CA PRO A 76 9.59 -14.52 19.74
C PRO A 76 9.87 -15.42 18.53
N SER A 77 11.10 -15.38 18.05
CA SER A 77 11.62 -16.13 16.89
C SER A 77 11.02 -15.77 15.53
N LEU A 78 10.00 -14.90 15.46
CA LEU A 78 9.66 -14.25 14.19
C LEU A 78 10.61 -13.08 13.93
N PRO A 79 11.04 -12.89 12.67
CA PRO A 79 11.88 -11.75 12.32
C PRO A 79 11.09 -10.45 12.45
N VAL A 80 11.76 -9.45 13.00
CA VAL A 80 11.33 -8.05 13.03
C VAL A 80 12.18 -7.30 12.03
N ASP A 81 11.55 -6.66 11.06
CA ASP A 81 12.22 -5.88 10.03
C ASP A 81 11.91 -4.41 10.27
N MET A 82 12.93 -3.58 10.42
CA MET A 82 12.75 -2.14 10.65
C MET A 82 13.70 -1.32 9.77
N ARG A 83 13.14 -0.30 9.11
CA ARG A 83 13.94 0.78 8.57
C ARG A 83 14.45 1.63 9.73
N VAL A 84 15.73 1.95 9.68
CA VAL A 84 16.39 2.88 10.59
C VAL A 84 16.97 4.03 9.78
N PRO A 85 16.56 5.28 10.04
CA PRO A 85 17.12 6.46 9.41
C PRO A 85 18.64 6.53 9.58
N PHE A 86 19.37 7.02 8.58
CA PHE A 86 20.84 7.13 8.63
C PHE A 86 21.34 7.84 9.90
N SER A 87 20.67 8.93 10.29
CA SER A 87 20.99 9.70 11.49
C SER A 87 20.84 8.92 12.81
N GLU A 88 19.98 7.91 12.84
CA GLU A 88 19.67 7.11 14.04
C GLU A 88 20.43 5.76 14.06
N LEU A 89 21.11 5.39 12.97
CA LEU A 89 21.73 4.06 12.83
C LEU A 89 22.71 3.73 13.96
N LYS A 90 23.57 4.68 14.33
CA LYS A 90 24.59 4.47 15.37
C LYS A 90 23.92 4.17 16.71
N ASP A 91 22.93 4.97 17.08
CA ASP A 91 22.23 4.88 18.35
C ASP A 91 21.38 3.61 18.43
N ILE A 92 20.65 3.27 17.37
CA ILE A 92 19.83 2.07 17.32
C ILE A 92 20.69 0.80 17.35
N LYS A 93 21.81 0.75 16.62
CA LYS A 93 22.72 -0.41 16.67
C LYS A 93 23.30 -0.61 18.07
N ALA A 94 23.78 0.46 18.71
CA ALA A 94 24.26 0.40 20.08
C ALA A 94 23.16 0.00 21.07
N TYR A 95 21.92 0.47 20.86
CA TYR A 95 20.76 0.08 21.65
C TYR A 95 20.47 -1.42 21.54
N LEU A 96 20.48 -1.98 20.32
CA LEU A 96 20.28 -3.41 20.10
C LEU A 96 21.41 -4.24 20.75
N GLU A 97 22.66 -3.83 20.57
CA GLU A 97 23.83 -4.52 21.12
C GLU A 97 23.82 -4.52 22.66
N SER A 98 23.52 -3.39 23.30
CA SER A 98 23.45 -3.28 24.76
C SER A 98 22.34 -4.14 25.39
N HIS A 99 21.29 -4.48 24.63
CA HIS A 99 20.20 -5.36 25.05
C HIS A 99 20.37 -6.81 24.57
N GLY A 100 21.53 -7.15 23.98
CA GLY A 100 21.82 -8.51 23.49
C GLY A 100 20.94 -8.95 22.32
N LEU A 101 20.43 -8.01 21.54
CA LEU A 101 19.65 -8.25 20.33
C LEU A 101 20.59 -8.35 19.12
N ALA A 102 20.75 -9.56 18.59
CA ALA A 102 21.47 -9.76 17.35
C ALA A 102 20.64 -9.23 16.18
N TYR A 103 21.30 -8.53 15.25
CA TYR A 103 20.68 -8.00 14.04
C TYR A 103 21.53 -8.31 12.80
N SER A 104 20.87 -8.34 11.65
CA SER A 104 21.52 -8.41 10.33
C SER A 104 21.03 -7.25 9.47
N ILE A 105 21.92 -6.69 8.64
CA ILE A 105 21.55 -5.65 7.67
C ILE A 105 20.95 -6.34 6.44
N MET A 106 19.65 -6.18 6.21
CA MET A 106 18.97 -6.72 5.02
C MET A 106 19.16 -5.82 3.81
N ILE A 107 18.99 -4.51 3.99
CA ILE A 107 19.15 -3.50 2.94
C ILE A 107 20.16 -2.48 3.46
N LYS A 108 21.26 -2.30 2.73
CA LYS A 108 22.38 -1.44 3.12
C LYS A 108 22.14 0.04 2.88
N ASP A 109 21.36 0.34 1.85
CA ASP A 109 20.93 1.70 1.49
C ASP A 109 19.61 1.59 0.72
N ILE A 110 18.53 2.09 1.32
CA ILE A 110 17.21 2.08 0.70
C ILE A 110 17.18 2.97 -0.55
N GLN A 111 17.93 4.08 -0.55
CA GLN A 111 17.89 5.04 -1.65
C GLN A 111 18.34 4.43 -2.98
N VAL A 112 19.31 3.51 -2.95
CA VAL A 112 19.76 2.77 -4.14
C VAL A 112 18.61 2.01 -4.79
N LEU A 113 17.80 1.30 -4.00
CA LEU A 113 16.65 0.55 -4.53
C LEU A 113 15.57 1.49 -5.09
N LEU A 114 15.36 2.64 -4.46
CA LEU A 114 14.41 3.65 -4.94
C LEU A 114 14.89 4.35 -6.22
N ASP A 115 16.20 4.53 -6.37
CA ASP A 115 16.80 5.07 -7.60
C ASP A 115 16.60 4.10 -8.77
N GLU A 116 16.88 2.81 -8.56
CA GLU A 116 16.63 1.74 -9.53
C GLU A 116 15.16 1.63 -9.93
N GLU A 117 14.24 1.67 -8.95
CA GLU A 117 12.79 1.66 -9.19
C GLU A 117 12.36 2.84 -10.07
N ARG A 118 12.80 4.06 -9.73
CA ARG A 118 12.45 5.28 -10.48
C ARG A 118 13.03 5.27 -11.89
N GLU A 119 14.26 4.80 -12.07
CA GLU A 119 14.87 4.66 -13.39
C GLU A 119 14.11 3.65 -14.26
N ALA A 120 13.74 2.49 -13.69
CA ALA A 120 12.97 1.48 -14.39
C ALA A 120 11.59 2.00 -14.82
N MET A 121 10.86 2.69 -13.92
CA MET A 121 9.59 3.32 -14.24
C MET A 121 9.73 4.39 -15.34
N ALA A 122 10.74 5.26 -15.24
CA ALA A 122 11.00 6.29 -16.24
C ALA A 122 11.31 5.69 -17.62
N LYS A 123 12.04 4.57 -17.64
CA LYS A 123 12.32 3.82 -18.88
C LYS A 123 11.05 3.19 -19.46
N SER A 124 10.19 2.58 -18.64
CA SER A 124 8.91 2.03 -19.12
C SER A 124 8.04 3.10 -19.76
N ARG A 125 7.84 4.23 -19.07
CA ARG A 125 7.03 5.35 -19.58
C ARG A 125 7.50 5.92 -20.91
N ARG A 126 8.81 5.93 -21.17
CA ARG A 126 9.36 6.38 -22.47
C ARG A 126 9.03 5.42 -23.61
N LEU A 127 8.80 4.15 -23.31
CA LEU A 127 8.45 3.10 -24.28
C LEU A 127 6.93 3.01 -24.50
N GLU A 128 6.14 3.36 -23.49
CA GLU A 128 4.67 3.40 -23.58
C GLU A 128 4.24 4.60 -24.45
N ARG A 129 3.79 4.32 -25.68
CA ARG A 129 3.39 5.33 -26.69
C ARG A 129 1.87 5.40 -26.90
N SER A 130 1.10 4.44 -26.38
CA SER A 130 -0.38 4.35 -26.46
C SER A 130 -0.97 3.40 -25.39
N THR A 131 -2.30 3.38 -25.24
CA THR A 131 -3.02 2.49 -24.29
C THR A 131 -2.87 1.00 -24.62
N SER A 132 -2.72 0.65 -25.89
CA SER A 132 -2.35 -0.69 -26.35
C SER A 132 -0.91 -1.11 -25.99
N SER A 133 -0.10 -0.18 -25.45
CA SER A 133 1.27 -0.42 -25.02
C SER A 133 1.47 -0.41 -23.50
N PHE A 134 0.39 -0.42 -22.70
CA PHE A 134 0.48 -0.43 -21.24
C PHE A 134 1.36 -1.57 -20.72
N SER A 135 2.37 -1.25 -19.91
CA SER A 135 3.33 -2.22 -19.42
C SER A 135 2.86 -2.88 -18.11
N TYR A 136 2.52 -4.16 -18.14
CA TYR A 136 2.18 -4.91 -16.92
C TYR A 136 3.41 -5.31 -16.09
N SER A 137 4.62 -4.98 -16.55
CA SER A 137 5.89 -5.25 -15.86
C SER A 137 6.54 -3.99 -15.27
N SER A 138 5.76 -2.91 -15.10
CA SER A 138 6.19 -1.65 -14.49
C SER A 138 5.19 -1.20 -13.41
N TYR A 139 5.66 -0.38 -12.47
CA TYR A 139 4.77 0.38 -11.59
C TYR A 139 4.26 1.63 -12.30
N HIS A 140 3.06 2.06 -11.91
CA HIS A 140 2.28 3.13 -12.55
C HIS A 140 1.77 4.12 -11.50
N THR A 141 1.64 5.40 -11.84
CA THR A 141 1.00 6.38 -10.96
C THR A 141 -0.51 6.14 -10.84
N LEU A 142 -1.14 6.82 -9.89
CA LEU A 142 -2.60 6.77 -9.74
C LEU A 142 -3.33 7.17 -11.03
N GLU A 143 -2.87 8.22 -11.70
CA GLU A 143 -3.46 8.74 -12.93
C GLU A 143 -3.31 7.74 -14.08
N GLU A 144 -2.14 7.10 -14.19
CA GLU A 144 -1.88 6.04 -15.18
C GLU A 144 -2.83 4.84 -14.96
N ILE A 145 -3.02 4.42 -13.70
CA ILE A 145 -3.96 3.34 -13.34
C ILE A 145 -5.41 3.75 -13.63
N TYR A 146 -5.82 4.97 -13.31
CA TYR A 146 -7.20 5.42 -13.54
C TYR A 146 -7.50 5.56 -15.04
N SER A 147 -6.54 6.06 -15.83
CA SER A 147 -6.64 6.06 -17.28
C SER A 147 -6.70 4.63 -17.83
N TRP A 148 -5.89 3.72 -17.30
CA TRP A 148 -5.95 2.30 -17.67
C TRP A 148 -7.34 1.70 -17.38
N ILE A 149 -7.93 1.96 -16.20
CA ILE A 149 -9.29 1.51 -15.84
C ILE A 149 -10.32 1.98 -16.89
N ASP A 150 -10.27 3.25 -17.30
CA ASP A 150 -11.21 3.82 -18.27
C ASP A 150 -11.11 3.15 -19.65
N ASN A 151 -9.87 2.96 -20.12
CA ASN A 151 -9.61 2.28 -21.39
C ASN A 151 -10.01 0.81 -21.31
N PHE A 152 -9.69 0.14 -20.20
CA PHE A 152 -9.97 -1.27 -19.99
C PHE A 152 -11.48 -1.56 -19.99
N VAL A 153 -12.28 -0.71 -19.35
CA VAL A 153 -13.75 -0.83 -19.36
C VAL A 153 -14.31 -0.56 -20.75
N THR A 154 -13.73 0.37 -21.50
CA THR A 154 -14.14 0.65 -22.89
C THR A 154 -13.82 -0.52 -23.82
N GLU A 155 -12.65 -1.15 -23.67
CA GLU A 155 -12.21 -2.28 -24.49
C GLU A 155 -13.01 -3.56 -24.19
N TYR A 156 -13.41 -3.78 -22.92
CA TYR A 156 -14.07 -5.00 -22.46
C TYR A 156 -15.49 -4.75 -21.92
N SER A 157 -16.23 -3.82 -22.52
CA SER A 157 -17.53 -3.34 -22.02
C SER A 157 -18.60 -4.42 -21.89
N ASP A 158 -18.45 -5.56 -22.58
CA ASP A 158 -19.40 -6.68 -22.55
C ASP A 158 -19.38 -7.43 -21.22
N ILE A 159 -18.25 -7.39 -20.50
CA ILE A 159 -18.04 -8.15 -19.26
C ILE A 159 -17.46 -7.32 -18.11
N VAL A 160 -16.92 -6.12 -18.38
CA VAL A 160 -16.33 -5.22 -17.38
C VAL A 160 -17.10 -3.92 -17.30
N SER A 161 -17.38 -3.47 -16.08
CA SER A 161 -17.90 -2.14 -15.79
C SER A 161 -17.14 -1.50 -14.63
N LYS A 162 -17.15 -0.16 -14.57
CA LYS A 162 -16.52 0.62 -13.49
C LYS A 162 -17.59 1.16 -12.55
N ILE A 163 -17.39 0.97 -11.25
CA ILE A 163 -18.26 1.47 -10.20
C ILE A 163 -17.45 2.41 -9.32
N ARG A 164 -17.98 3.60 -9.02
CA ARG A 164 -17.43 4.45 -7.98
C ARG A 164 -18.18 4.17 -6.68
N ILE A 165 -17.48 3.72 -5.66
CA ILE A 165 -18.09 3.36 -4.36
C ILE A 165 -18.01 4.49 -3.33
N GLY A 166 -17.18 5.50 -3.56
CA GLY A 166 -17.02 6.62 -2.65
C GLY A 166 -15.93 7.59 -3.11
N HIS A 167 -15.50 8.43 -2.16
CA HIS A 167 -14.35 9.32 -2.30
C HIS A 167 -13.43 9.12 -1.10
N SER A 168 -12.13 9.24 -1.33
CA SER A 168 -11.09 9.27 -0.30
C SER A 168 -11.10 10.60 0.47
N PHE A 169 -10.25 10.71 1.49
CA PHE A 169 -10.15 11.92 2.31
C PHE A 169 -9.81 13.18 1.49
N GLU A 170 -8.90 13.10 0.53
CA GLU A 170 -8.53 14.19 -0.38
C GLU A 170 -9.44 14.24 -1.64
N ASN A 171 -10.63 13.62 -1.55
CA ASN A 171 -11.69 13.67 -2.55
C ASN A 171 -11.36 13.00 -3.90
N ARG A 172 -10.45 12.02 -3.94
CA ARG A 172 -10.24 11.18 -5.12
C ARG A 172 -11.30 10.08 -5.18
N SER A 173 -11.82 9.81 -6.38
CA SER A 173 -12.80 8.73 -6.59
C SER A 173 -12.21 7.38 -6.18
N ILE A 174 -12.99 6.58 -5.45
CA ILE A 174 -12.65 5.18 -5.13
C ILE A 174 -13.37 4.29 -6.14
N LEU A 175 -12.59 3.57 -6.96
CA LEU A 175 -13.05 2.89 -8.16
C LEU A 175 -12.91 1.38 -8.04
N VAL A 176 -13.96 0.66 -8.43
CA VAL A 176 -14.06 -0.79 -8.43
C VAL A 176 -14.39 -1.27 -9.84
N LEU A 177 -13.65 -2.25 -10.34
CA LEU A 177 -14.01 -2.99 -11.55
C LEU A 177 -14.98 -4.10 -11.18
N LYS A 178 -16.11 -4.19 -11.90
CA LYS A 178 -17.05 -5.31 -11.83
C LYS A 178 -16.89 -6.16 -13.08
N PHE A 179 -16.55 -7.44 -12.90
CA PHE A 179 -16.56 -8.47 -13.93
C PHE A 179 -17.84 -9.30 -13.79
N SER A 180 -18.66 -9.37 -14.83
CA SER A 180 -19.96 -10.04 -14.76
C SER A 180 -20.44 -10.51 -16.13
N THR A 181 -21.19 -11.61 -16.13
CA THR A 181 -21.87 -12.14 -17.32
C THR A 181 -23.38 -11.83 -17.31
N GLY A 182 -23.80 -10.84 -16.51
CA GLY A 182 -25.18 -10.39 -16.39
C GLY A 182 -25.86 -10.85 -15.10
N GLY A 183 -27.19 -10.79 -15.06
CA GLY A 183 -27.99 -11.05 -13.85
C GLY A 183 -28.01 -9.89 -12.85
N SER A 184 -28.77 -10.02 -11.77
CA SER A 184 -28.90 -9.01 -10.71
C SER A 184 -28.43 -9.56 -9.37
N GLN A 185 -27.61 -8.79 -8.66
CA GLN A 185 -27.09 -9.10 -7.31
C GLN A 185 -26.64 -10.56 -7.12
N ARG A 186 -25.87 -11.07 -8.08
CA ARG A 186 -25.35 -12.44 -8.05
C ARG A 186 -24.41 -12.63 -6.86
N ARG A 187 -24.16 -13.90 -6.53
CA ARG A 187 -23.09 -14.23 -5.57
C ARG A 187 -21.79 -13.59 -6.07
N ALA A 188 -21.01 -12.99 -5.20
CA ALA A 188 -19.85 -12.22 -5.64
C ALA A 188 -18.58 -12.52 -4.84
N ILE A 189 -17.43 -12.31 -5.49
CA ILE A 189 -16.11 -12.29 -4.88
C ILE A 189 -15.66 -10.84 -4.83
N TRP A 190 -15.14 -10.40 -3.69
CA TRP A 190 -14.47 -9.10 -3.56
C TRP A 190 -12.97 -9.31 -3.42
N ILE A 191 -12.21 -8.56 -4.21
CA ILE A 191 -10.75 -8.54 -4.19
C ILE A 191 -10.31 -7.08 -4.07
N ASP A 192 -9.49 -6.77 -3.08
CA ASP A 192 -8.88 -5.44 -2.94
C ASP A 192 -7.36 -5.53 -2.87
N THR A 193 -6.71 -4.48 -3.37
CA THR A 193 -5.25 -4.34 -3.34
C THR A 193 -4.87 -2.94 -2.89
N GLY A 194 -3.74 -2.82 -2.21
CA GLY A 194 -3.15 -1.50 -1.97
C GLY A 194 -3.81 -0.66 -0.88
N ILE A 195 -4.49 -1.31 0.07
CA ILE A 195 -4.99 -0.62 1.27
C ILE A 195 -3.84 0.02 2.08
N HIS A 196 -2.64 -0.54 2.03
CA HIS A 196 -1.41 0.16 2.39
C HIS A 196 -0.68 0.64 1.13
N SER A 197 -0.38 1.93 1.11
CA SER A 197 0.06 2.60 -0.10
C SER A 197 1.46 2.20 -0.58
N ARG A 198 2.42 1.96 0.32
CA ARG A 198 3.80 1.53 -0.03
C ARG A 198 3.91 0.15 -0.68
N GLU A 199 2.86 -0.67 -0.61
CA GLU A 199 2.82 -2.05 -1.09
C GLU A 199 2.59 -2.12 -2.61
N TRP A 200 3.41 -1.42 -3.40
CA TRP A 200 3.18 -1.21 -4.86
C TRP A 200 2.95 -2.48 -5.68
N ILE A 201 3.54 -3.62 -5.29
CA ILE A 201 3.33 -4.90 -5.96
C ILE A 201 1.87 -5.35 -5.93
N THR A 202 1.09 -4.98 -4.92
CA THR A 202 -0.33 -5.38 -4.83
C THR A 202 -1.15 -4.70 -5.92
N HIS A 203 -0.92 -3.40 -6.13
CA HIS A 203 -1.58 -2.61 -7.17
C HIS A 203 -1.24 -3.15 -8.56
N ALA A 204 0.04 -3.38 -8.84
CA ALA A 204 0.50 -3.97 -10.11
C ALA A 204 -0.11 -5.36 -10.34
N THR A 205 -0.17 -6.19 -9.29
CA THR A 205 -0.81 -7.52 -9.34
C THR A 205 -2.31 -7.41 -9.60
N GLY A 206 -3.00 -6.43 -9.01
CA GLY A 206 -4.42 -6.15 -9.27
C GLY A 206 -4.68 -5.85 -10.73
N ILE A 207 -3.89 -4.96 -11.34
CA ILE A 207 -3.97 -4.61 -12.77
C ILE A 207 -3.75 -5.85 -13.65
N TRP A 208 -2.71 -6.64 -13.36
CA TRP A 208 -2.42 -7.86 -14.11
C TRP A 208 -3.55 -8.90 -13.96
N THR A 209 -4.10 -9.05 -12.76
CA THR A 209 -5.20 -9.99 -12.48
C THR A 209 -6.46 -9.60 -13.24
N ALA A 210 -6.80 -8.31 -13.26
CA ALA A 210 -7.92 -7.80 -14.06
C ALA A 210 -7.75 -8.14 -15.55
N LYS A 211 -6.56 -7.90 -16.12
CA LYS A 211 -6.26 -8.29 -17.51
C LYS A 211 -6.33 -9.81 -17.71
N LYS A 212 -5.83 -10.59 -16.75
CA LYS A 212 -5.86 -12.06 -16.80
C LYS A 212 -7.30 -12.57 -16.86
N ILE A 213 -8.20 -12.02 -16.03
CA ILE A 213 -9.61 -12.40 -15.99
C ILE A 213 -10.25 -12.27 -17.38
N VAL A 214 -10.13 -11.11 -18.04
CA VAL A 214 -10.75 -10.91 -19.37
C VAL A 214 -10.07 -11.73 -20.46
N SER A 215 -8.75 -11.97 -20.34
CA SER A 215 -7.99 -12.70 -21.36
C SER A 215 -8.27 -14.21 -21.36
N GLU A 216 -8.67 -14.76 -20.21
CA GLU A 216 -8.92 -16.18 -19.99
C GLU A 216 -10.41 -16.54 -19.93
N TYR A 217 -11.31 -15.57 -19.76
CA TYR A 217 -12.74 -15.83 -19.85
C TYR A 217 -13.10 -16.40 -21.24
N GLY A 218 -13.81 -17.52 -21.25
CA GLY A 218 -14.11 -18.31 -22.45
C GLY A 218 -12.99 -19.26 -22.90
N LYS A 219 -11.81 -19.25 -22.26
CA LYS A 219 -10.68 -20.15 -22.53
C LYS A 219 -10.39 -21.09 -21.37
N ASP A 220 -10.17 -20.52 -20.18
CA ASP A 220 -10.00 -21.30 -18.96
C ASP A 220 -11.36 -21.72 -18.40
N SER A 221 -11.60 -23.03 -18.33
CA SER A 221 -12.89 -23.57 -17.92
C SER A 221 -13.25 -23.23 -16.47
N THR A 222 -12.26 -23.18 -15.57
CA THR A 222 -12.47 -22.88 -14.14
C THR A 222 -12.93 -21.44 -13.97
N LEU A 223 -12.17 -20.48 -14.49
CA LEU A 223 -12.50 -19.06 -14.46
C LEU A 223 -13.83 -18.77 -15.15
N THR A 224 -14.07 -19.39 -16.31
CA THR A 224 -15.33 -19.24 -17.04
C THR A 224 -16.52 -19.71 -16.20
N ASN A 225 -16.39 -20.84 -15.51
CA ASN A 225 -17.41 -21.34 -14.60
C ASN A 225 -17.61 -20.42 -13.38
N ILE A 226 -16.54 -19.83 -12.84
CA ILE A 226 -16.62 -18.83 -11.76
C ILE A 226 -17.43 -17.62 -12.24
N LEU A 227 -17.08 -17.01 -13.38
CA LEU A 227 -17.79 -15.84 -13.91
C LEU A 227 -19.22 -16.16 -14.38
N ASN A 228 -19.51 -17.40 -14.77
CA ASN A 228 -20.87 -17.86 -15.06
C ASN A 228 -21.72 -18.09 -13.79
N ALA A 229 -21.09 -18.28 -12.63
CA ALA A 229 -21.79 -18.46 -11.36
C ALA A 229 -21.81 -17.21 -10.47
N MET A 230 -20.82 -16.32 -10.62
CA MET A 230 -20.52 -15.24 -9.69
C MET A 230 -20.04 -13.97 -10.40
N ASP A 231 -20.27 -12.82 -9.77
CA ASP A 231 -19.61 -11.56 -10.11
C ASP A 231 -18.24 -11.48 -9.40
N ILE A 232 -17.26 -10.79 -9.98
CA ILE A 232 -16.01 -10.42 -9.29
C ILE A 232 -15.95 -8.89 -9.21
N PHE A 233 -15.74 -8.36 -8.01
CA PHE A 233 -15.43 -6.96 -7.75
C PHE A 233 -13.95 -6.83 -7.41
N MET A 234 -13.25 -5.94 -8.10
CA MET A 234 -11.83 -5.70 -7.89
C MET A 234 -11.55 -4.21 -7.66
N GLU A 235 -11.06 -3.88 -6.48
CA GLU A 235 -10.58 -2.57 -6.11
C GLU A 235 -9.04 -2.53 -6.20
N ILE A 236 -8.50 -1.90 -7.24
CA ILE A 236 -7.04 -1.91 -7.51
C ILE A 236 -6.29 -0.92 -6.61
N VAL A 237 -6.91 0.21 -6.26
CA VAL A 237 -6.27 1.24 -5.43
C VAL A 237 -7.20 1.61 -4.28
N THR A 238 -7.15 0.81 -3.21
CA THR A 238 -7.99 1.03 -2.02
C THR A 238 -7.61 2.29 -1.23
N ASN A 239 -6.35 2.70 -1.27
CA ASN A 239 -5.85 3.91 -0.60
C ASN A 239 -5.27 4.91 -1.62
N PRO A 240 -6.12 5.59 -2.42
CA PRO A 240 -5.65 6.42 -3.52
C PRO A 240 -4.82 7.64 -3.06
N ASP A 241 -5.15 8.21 -1.90
CA ASP A 241 -4.42 9.36 -1.36
C ASP A 241 -3.02 8.97 -0.89
N GLY A 242 -2.93 7.88 -0.13
CA GLY A 242 -1.64 7.33 0.28
C GLY A 242 -0.82 6.94 -0.94
N PHE A 243 -1.42 6.30 -1.94
CA PHE A 243 -0.73 5.85 -3.14
C PHE A 243 -0.16 7.04 -3.92
N ALA A 244 -0.96 8.09 -4.18
CA ALA A 244 -0.47 9.33 -4.80
C ALA A 244 0.67 9.98 -3.98
N PHE A 245 0.60 9.92 -2.66
CA PHE A 245 1.64 10.44 -1.77
C PHE A 245 2.95 9.63 -1.87
N THR A 246 2.89 8.32 -2.12
CA THR A 246 4.09 7.49 -2.34
C THR A 246 4.83 7.82 -3.63
N HIS A 247 4.13 8.29 -4.66
CA HIS A 247 4.76 8.74 -5.91
C HIS A 247 5.28 10.17 -5.83
N SER A 248 4.62 11.05 -5.08
CA SER A 248 4.93 12.47 -5.05
C SER A 248 5.92 12.88 -3.96
N MET A 249 5.87 12.26 -2.78
CA MET A 249 6.58 12.75 -1.60
C MET A 249 7.30 11.67 -0.81
N ASN A 250 6.61 10.63 -0.33
CA ASN A 250 7.20 9.63 0.58
C ASN A 250 6.86 8.21 0.12
N ARG A 251 7.80 7.57 -0.57
CA ARG A 251 7.67 6.20 -1.10
C ARG A 251 7.32 5.13 -0.05
N LEU A 252 7.68 5.35 1.21
CA LEU A 252 7.47 4.41 2.31
C LEU A 252 6.20 4.71 3.13
N TRP A 253 5.35 5.64 2.68
CA TRP A 253 4.08 5.94 3.33
C TRP A 253 3.12 4.74 3.28
N ARG A 254 2.53 4.39 4.42
CA ARG A 254 1.63 3.23 4.57
C ARG A 254 0.17 3.65 4.67
N LYS A 255 -0.12 4.62 5.54
CA LYS A 255 -1.45 5.05 5.98
C LYS A 255 -2.23 5.78 4.88
N ASN A 256 -3.48 6.17 5.14
CA ASN A 256 -4.15 7.17 4.31
C ASN A 256 -3.62 8.59 4.60
N LYS A 257 -4.30 9.62 4.10
CA LYS A 257 -3.91 11.04 4.25
C LYS A 257 -4.87 11.87 5.10
N SER A 258 -5.68 11.22 5.95
CA SER A 258 -6.63 11.94 6.79
C SER A 258 -5.94 12.87 7.80
N THR A 259 -6.52 14.06 7.97
CA THR A 259 -6.07 15.05 8.96
C THR A 259 -7.17 15.35 9.96
N ARG A 260 -6.83 15.62 11.22
CA ARG A 260 -7.80 15.97 12.26
C ARG A 260 -7.35 17.24 13.01
N PRO A 261 -8.25 18.18 13.32
CA PRO A 261 -7.91 19.36 14.10
C PRO A 261 -7.24 18.99 15.43
N GLY A 262 -6.15 19.68 15.77
CA GLY A 262 -5.39 19.43 17.01
C GLY A 262 -4.47 18.19 16.97
N VAL A 263 -4.42 17.44 15.86
CA VAL A 263 -3.51 16.31 15.67
C VAL A 263 -2.47 16.66 14.61
N PHE A 264 -1.20 16.66 14.99
CA PHE A 264 -0.10 17.02 14.08
C PHE A 264 0.24 15.90 13.08
N CYS A 265 0.06 14.65 13.47
CA CYS A 265 0.37 13.49 12.63
C CYS A 265 -0.77 13.16 11.67
N ILE A 266 -0.41 12.74 10.45
CA ILE A 266 -1.34 12.51 9.35
C ILE A 266 -1.61 11.01 9.20
N GLY A 267 -2.86 10.69 8.92
CA GLY A 267 -3.31 9.40 8.43
C GLY A 267 -3.55 8.33 9.51
N VAL A 268 -4.38 7.37 9.13
CA VAL A 268 -4.81 6.20 9.87
C VAL A 268 -4.37 4.94 9.11
N ASP A 269 -3.99 3.89 9.84
CA ASP A 269 -3.82 2.56 9.26
C ASP A 269 -5.21 2.01 8.90
N LEU A 270 -5.51 1.99 7.60
CA LEU A 270 -6.80 1.55 7.08
C LEU A 270 -7.10 0.08 7.48
N ASN A 271 -6.08 -0.77 7.61
CA ASN A 271 -6.24 -2.16 8.05
C ASN A 271 -6.23 -2.31 9.59
N ARG A 272 -6.41 -1.21 10.33
CA ARG A 272 -6.75 -1.18 11.77
C ARG A 272 -8.07 -0.46 12.05
N ASN A 273 -8.69 0.11 11.02
CA ASN A 273 -9.88 0.95 11.17
C ASN A 273 -11.21 0.17 11.07
N TRP A 274 -11.18 -1.14 10.81
CA TRP A 274 -12.38 -1.96 10.66
C TRP A 274 -13.11 -2.20 11.98
N LYS A 275 -14.44 -2.41 11.93
CA LYS A 275 -15.29 -2.74 13.09
C LYS A 275 -15.18 -4.22 13.51
N SER A 276 -13.95 -4.70 13.69
CA SER A 276 -13.66 -6.07 14.14
C SER A 276 -12.45 -6.04 15.07
N GLY A 277 -12.68 -6.22 16.38
CA GLY A 277 -11.62 -6.10 17.38
C GLY A 277 -10.99 -4.71 17.44
N PHE A 278 -11.74 -3.66 17.06
CA PHE A 278 -11.23 -2.29 16.98
C PHE A 278 -10.63 -1.85 18.31
N GLY A 279 -9.37 -1.42 18.24
CA GLY A 279 -8.61 -0.99 19.41
C GLY A 279 -8.06 -2.11 20.30
N GLY A 280 -8.18 -3.36 19.88
CA GLY A 280 -7.47 -4.48 20.50
C GLY A 280 -5.98 -4.53 20.14
N ASN A 281 -5.36 -5.64 20.55
CA ASN A 281 -3.94 -5.91 20.31
C ASN A 281 -3.57 -5.83 18.82
N GLY A 282 -2.36 -5.33 18.55
CA GLY A 282 -1.84 -5.15 17.19
C GLY A 282 -2.22 -3.82 16.53
N SER A 283 -2.87 -2.92 17.26
CA SER A 283 -3.17 -1.54 16.85
C SER A 283 -2.65 -0.53 17.88
N ASN A 284 -2.50 0.74 17.48
CA ASN A 284 -2.01 1.81 18.34
C ASN A 284 -3.03 2.97 18.39
N ASP A 285 -3.11 3.69 19.51
CA ASP A 285 -3.96 4.88 19.68
C ASP A 285 -3.20 6.20 19.49
N ASN A 286 -1.86 6.16 19.42
CA ASN A 286 -1.01 7.30 19.09
C ASN A 286 -1.16 7.65 17.59
N PRO A 287 -1.63 8.87 17.24
CA PRO A 287 -1.83 9.27 15.85
C PRO A 287 -0.57 9.25 14.97
N CYS A 288 0.61 9.28 15.60
CA CYS A 288 1.89 9.23 14.90
C CYS A 288 2.40 7.81 14.62
N SER A 289 1.76 6.77 15.16
CA SER A 289 2.15 5.38 14.86
C SER A 289 1.70 5.00 13.45
N GLU A 290 2.50 4.14 12.80
CA GLU A 290 2.16 3.49 11.53
C GLU A 290 0.98 2.51 11.65
N THR A 291 0.64 2.07 12.87
CA THR A 291 -0.52 1.20 13.16
C THR A 291 -1.64 1.95 13.90
N TYR A 292 -1.67 3.28 13.79
CA TYR A 292 -2.72 4.11 14.38
C TYR A 292 -4.10 3.68 13.87
N ARG A 293 -4.99 3.26 14.78
CA ARG A 293 -6.31 2.71 14.44
C ARG A 293 -7.34 3.74 13.98
N GLY A 294 -7.08 5.02 14.20
CA GLY A 294 -8.07 6.08 14.02
C GLY A 294 -8.93 6.32 15.27
N PRO A 295 -9.80 7.35 15.23
CA PRO A 295 -10.62 7.75 16.38
C PRO A 295 -11.79 6.81 16.70
N SER A 296 -12.30 6.10 15.70
CA SER A 296 -13.45 5.20 15.81
C SER A 296 -13.40 4.19 14.67
N PRO A 297 -14.07 3.02 14.78
CA PRO A 297 -14.16 2.10 13.65
C PRO A 297 -14.84 2.79 12.46
N GLN A 298 -14.33 2.53 11.27
CA GLN A 298 -14.83 3.06 9.99
C GLN A 298 -14.84 4.59 9.94
N SER A 299 -13.90 5.23 10.66
CA SER A 299 -13.71 6.68 10.59
C SER A 299 -13.15 7.15 9.25
N GLU A 300 -12.43 6.28 8.55
CA GLU A 300 -11.78 6.63 7.29
C GLU A 300 -12.73 6.40 6.12
N PRO A 301 -12.91 7.40 5.23
CA PRO A 301 -13.89 7.32 4.14
C PRO A 301 -13.58 6.19 3.16
N GLU A 302 -12.31 5.80 3.01
CA GLU A 302 -11.90 4.66 2.21
C GLU A 302 -12.47 3.35 2.74
N VAL A 303 -12.36 3.11 4.05
CA VAL A 303 -12.88 1.90 4.71
C VAL A 303 -14.40 1.93 4.77
N ALA A 304 -15.00 3.09 5.06
CA ALA A 304 -16.45 3.25 5.08
C ALA A 304 -17.08 2.93 3.72
N ALA A 305 -16.50 3.38 2.61
CA ALA A 305 -17.00 3.12 1.26
C ALA A 305 -17.07 1.61 0.94
N ILE A 306 -16.05 0.84 1.35
CA ILE A 306 -16.02 -0.62 1.14
C ILE A 306 -17.07 -1.30 2.01
N VAL A 307 -17.18 -0.91 3.28
CA VAL A 307 -18.19 -1.46 4.20
C VAL A 307 -19.60 -1.22 3.66
N ASP A 308 -19.90 0.00 3.25
CA ASP A 308 -21.20 0.39 2.69
C ASP A 308 -21.49 -0.40 1.41
N PHE A 309 -20.51 -0.54 0.52
CA PHE A 309 -20.65 -1.33 -0.70
C PHE A 309 -20.96 -2.80 -0.42
N ILE A 310 -20.15 -3.45 0.43
CA ILE A 310 -20.29 -4.87 0.74
C ILE A 310 -21.63 -5.16 1.41
N THR A 311 -22.00 -4.34 2.39
CA THR A 311 -23.25 -4.51 3.15
C THR A 311 -24.47 -4.23 2.29
N ALA A 312 -24.45 -3.18 1.45
CA ALA A 312 -25.53 -2.88 0.51
C ALA A 312 -25.68 -3.95 -0.58
N HIS A 313 -24.58 -4.57 -1.03
CA HIS A 313 -24.66 -5.69 -1.98
C HIS A 313 -25.28 -6.94 -1.34
N GLY A 314 -24.93 -7.27 -0.09
CA GLY A 314 -25.56 -8.34 0.70
C GLY A 314 -25.33 -9.79 0.21
N ASN A 315 -24.56 -10.01 -0.87
CA ASN A 315 -24.38 -11.34 -1.49
C ASN A 315 -22.91 -11.67 -1.85
N ILE A 316 -21.95 -10.99 -1.21
CA ILE A 316 -20.52 -11.30 -1.34
C ILE A 316 -20.20 -12.55 -0.51
N LYS A 317 -19.50 -13.52 -1.11
CA LYS A 317 -19.22 -14.85 -0.54
C LYS A 317 -17.74 -15.07 -0.21
N ALA A 318 -16.84 -14.33 -0.85
CA ALA A 318 -15.42 -14.36 -0.56
C ALA A 318 -14.86 -12.93 -0.57
N LEU A 319 -13.94 -12.66 0.36
CA LEU A 319 -13.24 -11.39 0.54
C LEU A 319 -11.74 -11.69 0.56
N ILE A 320 -11.00 -11.12 -0.38
CA ILE A 320 -9.56 -11.33 -0.53
C ILE A 320 -8.90 -9.95 -0.53
N SER A 321 -8.19 -9.62 0.56
CA SER A 321 -7.40 -8.39 0.65
C SER A 321 -5.92 -8.73 0.49
N ILE A 322 -5.28 -8.17 -0.54
CA ILE A 322 -3.93 -8.53 -0.96
C ILE A 322 -2.91 -7.52 -0.43
N HIS A 323 -1.87 -8.06 0.22
CA HIS A 323 -0.82 -7.30 0.89
C HIS A 323 0.58 -7.73 0.44
N SER A 324 1.58 -6.91 0.80
CA SER A 324 2.99 -7.29 0.75
C SER A 324 3.78 -6.74 1.93
N TYR A 325 4.90 -7.33 2.33
CA TYR A 325 5.51 -8.58 1.86
C TYR A 325 5.32 -9.69 2.91
N SER A 326 6.06 -10.79 2.77
CA SER A 326 6.23 -11.91 3.73
C SER A 326 5.74 -13.27 3.22
N GLN A 327 5.17 -13.36 2.02
CA GLN A 327 4.73 -14.63 1.40
C GLN A 327 3.81 -15.43 2.34
N MET A 328 2.65 -14.86 2.67
CA MET A 328 1.69 -15.48 3.58
C MET A 328 0.29 -15.56 2.95
N ILE A 329 -0.42 -16.67 3.14
CA ILE A 329 -1.87 -16.77 2.94
C ILE A 329 -2.52 -16.93 4.29
N MET A 330 -3.32 -15.94 4.71
CA MET A 330 -3.90 -15.92 6.04
C MET A 330 -5.42 -15.85 5.99
N TYR A 331 -6.04 -16.38 7.05
CA TYR A 331 -7.49 -16.29 7.27
C TYR A 331 -7.79 -15.81 8.70
N PRO A 332 -9.04 -15.42 9.03
CA PRO A 332 -9.34 -14.91 10.36
C PRO A 332 -9.09 -15.92 11.49
N TYR A 333 -8.96 -15.47 12.75
CA TYR A 333 -8.95 -14.08 13.19
C TYR A 333 -7.53 -13.54 13.33
N GLY A 334 -7.39 -12.21 13.27
CA GLY A 334 -6.17 -11.49 13.67
C GLY A 334 -6.24 -10.92 15.08
N HIS A 335 -7.43 -10.49 15.52
CA HIS A 335 -7.64 -9.86 16.82
C HIS A 335 -7.86 -10.86 17.97
N SER A 336 -7.97 -12.15 17.67
CA SER A 336 -8.24 -13.22 18.64
C SER A 336 -7.42 -14.47 18.31
N LEU A 337 -7.01 -15.19 19.36
CA LEU A 337 -6.41 -16.52 19.25
C LEU A 337 -7.45 -17.63 19.14
N GLU A 338 -8.72 -17.33 19.40
CA GLU A 338 -9.81 -18.28 19.19
C GLU A 338 -9.93 -18.63 17.70
N PRO A 339 -10.08 -19.92 17.36
CA PRO A 339 -10.24 -20.34 15.98
C PRO A 339 -11.59 -19.89 15.40
N VAL A 340 -11.63 -19.66 14.09
CA VAL A 340 -12.88 -19.48 13.35
C VAL A 340 -13.70 -20.79 13.35
N PRO A 341 -15.04 -20.75 13.36
CA PRO A 341 -15.87 -21.96 13.38
C PRO A 341 -15.58 -22.93 12.23
N ASN A 342 -15.19 -22.43 11.07
CA ASN A 342 -14.83 -23.20 9.87
C ASN A 342 -13.31 -23.34 9.67
N GLN A 343 -12.51 -23.34 10.76
CA GLN A 343 -11.04 -23.36 10.69
C GLN A 343 -10.50 -24.49 9.82
N LYS A 344 -11.04 -25.70 9.94
CA LYS A 344 -10.57 -26.87 9.17
C LYS A 344 -10.71 -26.66 7.66
N GLU A 345 -11.82 -26.06 7.23
CA GLU A 345 -12.07 -25.75 5.82
C GLU A 345 -11.09 -24.69 5.32
N LEU A 346 -10.96 -23.57 6.05
CA LEU A 346 -10.06 -22.48 5.67
C LEU A 346 -8.58 -22.88 5.69
N TYR A 347 -8.17 -23.73 6.65
CA TYR A 347 -6.81 -24.26 6.70
C TYR A 347 -6.49 -25.12 5.49
N ASN A 348 -7.39 -26.03 5.10
CA ASN A 348 -7.21 -26.87 3.92
C ASN A 348 -7.22 -26.02 2.64
N LEU A 349 -8.14 -25.06 2.52
CA LEU A 349 -8.18 -24.13 1.39
C LEU A 349 -6.88 -23.32 1.26
N ALA A 350 -6.36 -22.79 2.37
CA ALA A 350 -5.12 -22.04 2.37
C ALA A 350 -3.92 -22.92 2.00
N LYS A 351 -3.89 -24.17 2.47
CA LYS A 351 -2.88 -25.17 2.09
C LYS A 351 -2.89 -25.44 0.59
N ASP A 352 -4.07 -25.70 0.02
CA ASP A 352 -4.22 -25.98 -1.41
C ASP A 352 -3.84 -24.76 -2.26
N ALA A 353 -4.21 -23.55 -1.83
CA ALA A 353 -3.82 -22.31 -2.48
C ALA A 353 -2.29 -22.07 -2.46
N VAL A 354 -1.63 -22.32 -1.32
CA VAL A 354 -0.17 -22.24 -1.22
C VAL A 354 0.51 -23.27 -2.12
N GLN A 355 0.00 -24.50 -2.15
CA GLN A 355 0.52 -25.55 -3.03
C GLN A 355 0.41 -25.14 -4.52
N ALA A 356 -0.73 -24.60 -4.92
CA ALA A 356 -0.93 -24.10 -6.29
C ALA A 356 0.02 -22.94 -6.63
N LEU A 357 0.29 -22.02 -5.69
CA LEU A 357 1.28 -20.96 -5.89
C LEU A 357 2.71 -21.51 -6.04
N TYR A 358 3.05 -22.49 -5.20
CA TYR A 358 4.36 -23.14 -5.24
C TYR A 358 4.63 -23.82 -6.58
N GLU A 359 3.62 -24.45 -7.19
CA GLU A 359 3.75 -25.15 -8.47
C GLU A 359 4.15 -24.26 -9.65
N VAL A 360 3.90 -22.95 -9.58
CA VAL A 360 4.23 -22.02 -10.68
C VAL A 360 5.72 -21.67 -10.69
N HIS A 361 6.29 -21.33 -9.53
CA HIS A 361 7.63 -20.74 -9.42
C HIS A 361 8.49 -21.30 -8.28
N GLY A 362 8.02 -22.28 -7.52
CA GLY A 362 8.73 -22.85 -6.37
C GLY A 362 8.84 -21.90 -5.17
N ILE A 363 7.99 -20.87 -5.09
CA ILE A 363 8.03 -19.89 -4.00
C ILE A 363 7.21 -20.41 -2.82
N GLU A 364 7.87 -20.57 -1.68
CA GLU A 364 7.24 -21.04 -0.45
C GLU A 364 6.39 -19.94 0.21
N TYR A 365 5.15 -20.27 0.57
CA TYR A 365 4.28 -19.42 1.37
C TYR A 365 3.96 -20.12 2.70
N ILE A 366 3.87 -19.35 3.77
CA ILE A 366 3.30 -19.85 5.03
C ILE A 366 1.80 -19.55 5.08
N TYR A 367 1.05 -20.34 5.83
CA TYR A 367 -0.40 -20.15 5.93
C TYR A 367 -0.97 -20.53 7.30
N GLY A 368 -2.08 -19.91 7.67
CA GLY A 368 -2.73 -20.10 8.97
C GLY A 368 -3.68 -18.95 9.34
N SER A 369 -4.15 -18.92 10.59
CA SER A 369 -4.88 -17.74 11.07
C SER A 369 -3.93 -16.55 11.19
N ILE A 370 -4.41 -15.33 10.98
CA ILE A 370 -3.58 -14.12 11.12
C ILE A 370 -2.90 -14.09 12.49
N SER A 371 -3.63 -14.36 13.58
CA SER A 371 -3.11 -14.31 14.95
C SER A 371 -2.02 -15.34 15.27
N THR A 372 -1.90 -16.39 14.46
CA THR A 372 -0.89 -17.46 14.63
C THR A 372 0.17 -17.45 13.53
N THR A 373 0.03 -16.62 12.51
CA THR A 373 0.97 -16.55 11.36
C THR A 373 1.80 -15.27 11.40
N LEU A 374 1.15 -14.15 11.74
CA LEU A 374 1.74 -12.81 11.72
C LEU A 374 2.40 -12.43 13.05
#